data_AF-A0A536MLH1-F1
#
_entry.id   AF-A0A536MLH1-F1
#
_cell.length_a   1.000
_cell.length_b   1.000
_cell.length_c   1.000
_cell.angle_alpha   90.00
_cell.angle_beta   90.00
_cell.angle_gamma   90.00
#
_symmetry.space_group_name_H-M   'P 1'
#
loop_
_entity.id
_entity.type
_entity.pdbx_description
1 polymer ?
#
loop_
_entity_poly.entity_id
_entity_poly.type
_entity_poly.pdbx_seq_one_letter_code
_entity_poly.pdbx_strand_id
1 'polypeptide(L)'
;MSPPSCSRMGISGGRLEPRPRGGAPSGPGLPPWSSIRCRVSGCSPNRSSRRVFRAEPMAPLHASLSLTSWTWEPSVLAGTLALAAAYVWLVRSRGRDASWSPLARLFFAAGLLAMFVALASPIDTGGDRYLFSLHMLQHLLLAMVVPPLLLLGLPEQWRAGASPHASGAGGARRAFETFLDRVHISPLAANVVFNVVLAAWHLPFLYEATLRNQPVHVLEHLSFIAVGALFWWPILVPSGRPKSMSVIGKIAYLGFAGVPPTILGLGFILSPTVLYPFYAAAPRVTPLSPLDDQLVAGLVMFGLGNLIYFVAIWIIFFRLDDKGATAGDQPAVTAQSPATMRR
;
A
#
# COMPACT_ATOMS: atom_id res chain seq x y z
N MET A 1 19.11 18.72 43.22
CA MET A 1 19.81 19.58 42.24
C MET A 1 18.79 20.02 41.22
N SER A 2 18.25 21.22 41.41
CA SER A 2 17.26 21.87 40.55
C SER A 2 17.99 22.74 39.52
N PRO A 3 17.44 22.96 38.31
CA PRO A 3 18.08 23.79 37.30
C PRO A 3 17.84 25.28 37.58
N PRO A 4 18.79 26.20 37.30
CA PRO A 4 18.52 27.62 37.38
C PRO A 4 17.95 28.17 36.07
N SER A 5 17.02 29.12 36.26
CA SER A 5 16.22 29.85 35.30
C SER A 5 17.00 30.88 34.48
N CYS A 6 16.56 31.10 33.23
CA CYS A 6 17.02 32.17 32.36
C CYS A 6 16.25 33.47 32.67
N SER A 7 16.93 34.53 33.10
CA SER A 7 16.33 35.83 33.42
C SER A 7 16.63 36.90 32.36
N ARG A 8 15.57 37.65 32.01
CA ARG A 8 15.51 38.79 31.09
C ARG A 8 16.57 39.87 31.38
N MET A 9 17.21 40.36 30.32
CA MET A 9 18.07 41.54 30.33
C MET A 9 17.22 42.81 30.23
N GLY A 10 17.33 43.69 31.24
CA GLY A 10 16.69 45.00 31.29
C GLY A 10 17.46 46.04 30.49
N ILE A 11 16.70 46.93 29.84
CA ILE A 11 17.17 48.15 29.18
C ILE A 11 17.11 49.28 30.23
N SER A 12 18.25 49.90 30.58
CA SER A 12 18.26 51.17 31.32
C SER A 12 18.81 52.29 30.43
N GLY A 13 18.00 53.32 30.21
CA GLY A 13 18.35 54.48 29.41
C GLY A 13 19.13 55.56 30.16
N GLY A 14 19.65 56.49 29.35
CA GLY A 14 19.73 57.91 29.67
C GLY A 14 21.04 58.40 30.28
N ARG A 15 21.82 59.17 29.50
CA ARG A 15 21.96 60.62 29.70
C ARG A 15 22.66 61.27 28.49
N LEU A 16 22.03 62.30 27.93
CA LEU A 16 22.59 63.23 26.95
C LEU A 16 23.16 64.43 27.72
N GLU A 17 24.39 64.84 27.42
CA GLU A 17 24.91 66.16 27.80
C GLU A 17 25.44 66.93 26.57
N PRO A 18 25.38 68.28 26.58
CA PRO A 18 25.42 69.09 25.38
C PRO A 18 26.80 69.69 25.10
N ARG A 19 27.12 69.82 23.80
CA ARG A 19 28.27 70.57 23.27
C ARG A 19 28.21 72.06 23.63
N PRO A 20 29.38 72.73 23.72
CA PRO A 20 29.52 74.12 23.30
C PRO A 20 30.34 74.28 22.01
N ARG A 21 30.18 75.48 21.44
CA ARG A 21 30.52 75.95 20.08
C ARG A 21 31.96 76.49 19.97
N GLY A 22 32.46 76.61 18.73
CA GLY A 22 33.65 77.38 18.33
C GLY A 22 34.47 76.52 17.36
N GLY A 23 34.58 76.83 16.07
CA GLY A 23 35.17 78.03 15.49
C GLY A 23 36.33 77.53 14.60
N ALA A 24 36.18 77.62 13.27
CA ALA A 24 37.26 77.37 12.33
C ALA A 24 38.28 78.52 12.39
N PRO A 25 39.56 78.30 12.05
CA PRO A 25 39.95 78.74 10.70
C PRO A 25 41.09 77.92 10.02
N SER A 26 41.05 78.00 8.68
CA SER A 26 42.18 78.15 7.73
C SER A 26 43.39 77.20 7.71
N GLY A 27 43.60 76.60 6.53
CA GLY A 27 44.92 76.62 5.85
C GLY A 27 45.75 75.33 5.88
N PRO A 28 46.60 75.09 4.85
CA PRO A 28 46.73 73.80 4.19
C PRO A 28 48.00 73.04 4.55
N GLY A 29 47.95 71.72 4.46
CA GLY A 29 49.13 70.87 4.55
C GLY A 29 48.76 69.40 4.52
N LEU A 30 48.76 68.80 3.33
CA LEU A 30 48.78 67.34 3.18
C LEU A 30 50.20 66.84 3.49
N PRO A 31 50.36 65.85 4.39
CA PRO A 31 51.46 64.90 4.29
C PRO A 31 50.96 63.54 3.75
N PRO A 32 51.88 62.73 3.23
CA PRO A 32 51.60 61.70 2.24
C PRO A 32 51.10 60.39 2.87
N TRP A 33 50.28 59.68 2.09
CA TRP A 33 50.08 58.24 2.05
C TRP A 33 50.88 57.43 3.09
N SER A 34 50.32 57.32 4.29
CA SER A 34 50.64 56.22 5.21
C SER A 34 49.35 55.46 5.46
N SER A 35 49.41 54.19 5.09
CA SER A 35 48.35 53.20 5.13
C SER A 35 47.59 53.18 6.47
N ILE A 36 46.39 53.75 6.51
CA ILE A 36 45.42 53.38 7.55
C ILE A 36 44.85 52.03 7.14
N ARG A 37 45.49 50.97 7.66
CA ARG A 37 44.90 49.64 7.73
C ARG A 37 43.67 49.75 8.63
N CYS A 38 42.48 49.73 8.04
CA CYS A 38 41.28 49.30 8.74
C CYS A 38 41.54 47.89 9.27
N ARG A 39 41.83 47.79 10.56
CA ARG A 39 41.81 46.53 11.30
C ARG A 39 40.34 46.16 11.46
N VAL A 40 39.74 45.60 10.41
CA VAL A 40 38.52 44.81 10.54
C VAL A 40 38.94 43.60 11.35
N SER A 41 38.67 43.66 12.65
CA SER A 41 38.75 42.52 13.56
C SER A 41 38.07 41.35 12.89
N GLY A 42 38.87 40.32 12.62
CA GLY A 42 38.59 39.25 11.67
C GLY A 42 37.15 38.75 11.71
N CYS A 43 36.49 38.90 10.57
CA CYS A 43 35.58 37.88 10.08
C CYS A 43 36.34 36.56 10.11
N SER A 44 36.17 35.79 11.19
CA SER A 44 36.49 34.37 11.18
C SER A 44 35.65 33.78 10.04
N PRO A 45 36.23 33.08 9.06
CA PRO A 45 35.42 32.38 8.08
C PRO A 45 34.63 31.36 8.90
N ASN A 46 33.34 31.66 9.07
CA ASN A 46 32.37 30.81 9.76
C ASN A 46 32.65 29.41 9.27
N ARG A 47 33.18 28.58 10.17
CA ARG A 47 33.59 27.21 9.90
C ARG A 47 32.32 26.56 9.40
N SER A 48 32.22 26.49 8.07
CA SER A 48 31.12 25.85 7.38
C SER A 48 30.89 24.57 8.15
N SER A 49 29.68 24.44 8.68
CA SER A 49 29.17 23.20 9.18
C SER A 49 29.17 22.26 7.98
N ARG A 50 30.35 21.71 7.65
CA ARG A 50 30.46 20.41 7.05
C ARG A 50 29.72 19.54 8.04
N ARG A 51 28.43 19.35 7.77
CA ARG A 51 27.74 18.11 8.11
C ARG A 51 28.59 17.05 7.44
N VAL A 52 29.62 16.62 8.15
CA VAL A 52 30.15 15.29 7.97
C VAL A 52 28.89 14.44 8.10
N PHE A 53 28.49 13.80 7.00
CA PHE A 53 27.62 12.63 7.08
C PHE A 53 28.36 11.68 8.00
N ARG A 54 28.12 11.82 9.31
CA ARG A 54 28.53 10.83 10.27
C ARG A 54 27.68 9.64 9.85
N ALA A 55 28.34 8.60 9.33
CA ALA A 55 27.69 7.31 9.23
C ALA A 55 27.17 7.04 10.63
N GLU A 56 25.84 7.11 10.81
CA GLU A 56 25.19 6.64 12.02
C GLU A 56 25.74 5.23 12.27
N PRO A 57 26.23 4.92 13.48
CA PRO A 57 26.76 3.59 13.75
C PRO A 57 25.67 2.57 13.40
N MET A 58 25.98 1.68 12.46
CA MET A 58 25.09 0.59 12.03
C MET A 58 24.50 -0.05 13.27
N ALA A 59 23.17 -0.13 13.35
CA ALA A 59 22.52 -0.67 14.53
C ALA A 59 23.06 -2.09 14.79
N PRO A 60 23.53 -2.40 16.01
CA PRO A 60 24.07 -3.72 16.29
C PRO A 60 22.98 -4.77 16.05
N LEU A 61 23.32 -5.82 15.32
CA LEU A 61 22.40 -6.93 15.06
C LEU A 61 22.27 -7.75 16.35
N HIS A 62 21.04 -7.88 16.83
CA HIS A 62 20.71 -8.59 18.07
C HIS A 62 20.05 -9.94 17.81
N ALA A 63 19.63 -10.19 16.57
CA ALA A 63 19.00 -11.42 16.12
C ALA A 63 19.36 -11.68 14.65
N SER A 64 19.09 -12.90 14.18
CA SER A 64 19.20 -13.27 12.77
C SER A 64 17.84 -13.73 12.24
N LEU A 65 17.50 -13.25 11.05
CA LEU A 65 16.38 -13.75 10.26
C LEU A 65 16.95 -14.53 9.08
N SER A 66 16.66 -15.83 9.02
CA SER A 66 17.14 -16.71 7.95
C SER A 66 16.05 -16.96 6.92
N LEU A 67 16.45 -17.27 5.68
CA LEU A 67 15.52 -17.81 4.66
C LEU A 67 14.88 -19.15 5.09
N THR A 68 15.45 -19.82 6.09
CA THR A 68 14.95 -21.05 6.69
C THR A 68 14.05 -20.84 7.91
N SER A 69 13.79 -19.59 8.32
CA SER A 69 12.90 -19.24 9.45
C SER A 69 11.41 -19.40 9.08
N TRP A 70 11.02 -20.61 8.68
CA TRP A 70 9.64 -20.95 8.35
C TRP A 70 8.86 -21.37 9.60
N THR A 71 7.63 -20.89 9.70
CA THR A 71 6.69 -21.20 10.79
C THR A 71 5.70 -22.26 10.33
N TRP A 72 5.63 -23.36 11.07
CA TRP A 72 4.67 -24.44 10.84
C TRP A 72 3.51 -24.34 11.82
N GLU A 73 2.93 -23.16 11.89
CA GLU A 73 1.88 -22.86 12.86
C GLU A 73 0.60 -23.62 12.46
N PRO A 74 0.06 -24.49 13.34
CA PRO A 74 -1.06 -25.36 12.98
C PRO A 74 -2.29 -24.60 12.51
N SER A 75 -2.55 -23.39 13.04
CA SER A 75 -3.73 -22.62 12.63
C SER A 75 -3.60 -22.08 11.21
N VAL A 76 -2.41 -21.63 10.79
CA VAL A 76 -2.12 -21.21 9.40
C VAL A 76 -2.27 -22.38 8.43
N LEU A 77 -1.70 -23.54 8.76
CA LEU A 77 -1.82 -24.74 7.92
C LEU A 77 -3.27 -25.20 7.81
N ALA A 78 -3.97 -25.29 8.94
CA ALA A 78 -5.38 -25.69 8.98
C ALA A 78 -6.27 -24.69 8.23
N GLY A 79 -6.06 -23.39 8.42
CA GLY A 79 -6.79 -22.33 7.72
C GLY A 79 -6.56 -22.34 6.21
N THR A 80 -5.31 -22.50 5.79
CA THR A 80 -4.94 -22.60 4.36
C THR A 80 -5.56 -23.85 3.71
N LEU A 81 -5.48 -25.00 4.37
CA LEU A 81 -6.09 -26.24 3.89
C LEU A 81 -7.61 -26.17 3.89
N ALA A 82 -8.22 -25.56 4.91
CA ALA A 82 -9.66 -25.36 4.98
C ALA A 82 -10.15 -24.45 3.85
N LEU A 83 -9.45 -23.35 3.56
CA LEU A 83 -9.77 -22.48 2.43
C LEU A 83 -9.64 -23.23 1.10
N ALA A 84 -8.55 -23.98 0.91
CA ALA A 84 -8.34 -24.78 -0.29
C ALA A 84 -9.43 -25.84 -0.47
N ALA A 85 -9.80 -26.54 0.59
CA ALA A 85 -10.87 -27.55 0.59
C ALA A 85 -12.23 -26.92 0.30
N ALA A 86 -12.56 -25.80 0.95
CA ALA A 86 -13.80 -25.06 0.71
C ALA A 86 -13.88 -24.56 -0.73
N TYR A 87 -12.78 -24.04 -1.28
CA TYR A 87 -12.70 -23.58 -2.66
C TYR A 87 -12.92 -24.72 -3.66
N VAL A 88 -12.21 -25.84 -3.49
CA VAL A 88 -12.33 -27.01 -4.36
C VAL A 88 -13.72 -27.64 -4.27
N TRP A 89 -14.26 -27.75 -3.05
CA TRP A 89 -15.63 -28.22 -2.82
C TRP A 89 -16.63 -27.32 -3.55
N LEU A 90 -16.49 -26.01 -3.42
CA LEU A 90 -17.33 -25.01 -4.07
C LEU A 90 -17.27 -25.16 -5.60
N VAL A 91 -16.08 -25.23 -6.19
CA VAL A 91 -15.90 -25.42 -7.65
C VAL A 91 -16.48 -26.74 -8.14
N ARG A 92 -16.22 -27.86 -7.44
CA ARG A 92 -16.68 -29.21 -7.86
C ARG A 92 -18.17 -29.45 -7.61
N SER A 93 -18.76 -28.75 -6.64
CA SER A 93 -20.18 -28.90 -6.31
C SER A 93 -21.12 -28.46 -7.44
N ARG A 94 -20.65 -27.65 -8.40
CA ARG A 94 -21.45 -27.15 -9.53
C ARG A 94 -21.63 -28.12 -10.72
N GLY A 95 -21.27 -29.39 -10.56
CA GLY A 95 -21.56 -30.43 -11.55
C GLY A 95 -20.56 -30.49 -12.70
N ARG A 96 -20.71 -31.53 -13.53
CA ARG A 96 -19.77 -31.94 -14.60
C ARG A 96 -19.56 -30.91 -15.71
N ASP A 97 -20.40 -29.90 -15.82
CA ASP A 97 -20.40 -28.94 -16.94
C ASP A 97 -19.49 -27.72 -16.69
N ALA A 98 -18.98 -27.57 -15.46
CA ALA A 98 -18.06 -26.50 -15.13
C ALA A 98 -16.62 -26.90 -15.49
N SER A 99 -16.14 -26.53 -16.69
CA SER A 99 -14.75 -26.77 -17.06
C SER A 99 -13.80 -25.93 -16.19
N TRP A 100 -13.02 -26.60 -15.34
CA TRP A 100 -11.96 -25.95 -14.55
C TRP A 100 -10.68 -25.94 -15.38
N SER A 101 -10.46 -24.85 -16.11
CA SER A 101 -9.35 -24.74 -17.07
C SER A 101 -7.99 -24.89 -16.37
N PRO A 102 -6.95 -25.40 -17.09
CA PRO A 102 -5.59 -25.48 -16.54
C PRO A 102 -5.08 -24.14 -16.00
N LEU A 103 -5.40 -23.04 -16.69
CA LEU A 103 -5.00 -21.70 -16.29
C LEU A 103 -5.69 -21.24 -14.99
N ALA A 104 -6.99 -21.53 -14.82
CA ALA A 104 -7.70 -21.25 -13.58
C ALA A 104 -7.11 -22.04 -12.40
N ARG A 105 -6.76 -23.33 -12.61
CA ARG A 105 -6.05 -24.12 -11.58
C ARG A 105 -4.69 -23.53 -11.22
N LEU A 106 -3.95 -23.02 -12.20
CA LEU A 106 -2.67 -22.36 -11.97
C LEU A 106 -2.83 -21.10 -11.11
N PHE A 107 -3.81 -20.23 -11.42
CA PHE A 107 -4.08 -19.04 -10.62
C PHE A 107 -4.51 -19.37 -9.19
N PHE A 108 -5.36 -20.39 -9.02
CA PHE A 108 -5.74 -20.90 -7.70
C PHE A 108 -4.54 -21.40 -6.90
N ALA A 109 -3.69 -22.23 -7.52
CA ALA A 109 -2.47 -22.74 -6.88
C ALA A 109 -1.49 -21.60 -6.55
N ALA A 110 -1.33 -20.62 -7.43
CA ALA A 110 -0.50 -19.45 -7.20
C ALA A 110 -1.03 -18.58 -6.05
N GLY A 111 -2.36 -18.40 -5.94
CA GLY A 111 -2.99 -17.67 -4.84
C GLY A 111 -2.78 -18.38 -3.50
N LEU A 112 -2.94 -19.71 -3.45
CA LEU A 112 -2.65 -20.50 -2.25
C LEU A 112 -1.17 -20.45 -1.88
N LEU A 113 -0.27 -20.56 -2.86
CA LEU A 113 1.17 -20.46 -2.62
C LEU A 113 1.55 -19.07 -2.09
N ALA A 114 1.03 -18.01 -2.68
CA ALA A 114 1.28 -16.64 -2.23
C ALA A 114 0.79 -16.42 -0.79
N MET A 115 -0.39 -16.96 -0.45
CA MET A 115 -0.94 -16.90 0.91
C MET A 115 -0.06 -17.68 1.90
N PHE A 116 0.36 -18.90 1.53
CA PHE A 116 1.25 -19.71 2.35
C PHE A 116 2.60 -19.04 2.56
N VAL A 117 3.20 -18.46 1.51
CA VAL A 117 4.45 -17.70 1.62
C VAL A 117 4.25 -16.48 2.52
N ALA A 118 3.14 -15.75 2.41
CA ALA A 118 2.89 -14.61 3.26
C ALA A 118 2.75 -14.98 4.75
N LEU A 119 2.18 -16.14 5.07
CA LEU A 119 1.83 -16.54 6.45
C LEU A 119 2.79 -17.54 7.13
N ALA A 120 3.68 -18.19 6.38
CA ALA A 120 4.57 -19.24 6.92
C ALA A 120 6.05 -19.00 6.63
N SER A 121 6.39 -18.08 5.72
CA SER A 121 7.78 -17.79 5.36
C SER A 121 8.43 -16.80 6.34
N PRO A 122 9.73 -16.49 6.19
CA PRO A 122 10.40 -15.47 6.98
C PRO A 122 9.75 -14.07 6.89
N ILE A 123 8.85 -13.83 5.95
CA ILE A 123 8.02 -12.61 5.90
C ILE A 123 7.16 -12.51 7.16
N ASP A 124 6.50 -13.60 7.55
CA ASP A 124 5.62 -13.67 8.73
C ASP A 124 6.42 -13.46 10.03
N THR A 125 7.43 -14.30 10.25
CA THR A 125 8.30 -14.17 11.44
C THR A 125 9.03 -12.84 11.48
N GLY A 126 9.43 -12.32 10.32
CA GLY A 126 10.08 -11.03 10.17
C GLY A 126 9.16 -9.88 10.52
N GLY A 127 7.93 -9.90 10.01
CA GLY A 127 6.89 -8.90 10.26
C GLY A 127 6.44 -8.85 11.71
N ASP A 128 6.22 -10.02 12.31
CA ASP A 128 5.67 -10.14 13.66
C ASP A 128 6.64 -9.77 14.77
N ARG A 129 7.95 -9.88 14.50
CA ARG A 129 8.96 -9.79 15.57
C ARG A 129 9.99 -8.70 15.37
N TYR A 130 10.21 -8.24 14.14
CA TYR A 130 11.42 -7.47 13.84
C TYR A 130 11.18 -6.22 12.98
N LEU A 131 10.53 -6.36 11.82
CA LEU A 131 10.51 -5.34 10.78
C LEU A 131 9.08 -4.97 10.37
N PHE A 132 8.78 -3.68 10.46
CA PHE A 132 7.54 -3.11 9.96
C PHE A 132 7.42 -3.26 8.45
N SER A 133 8.54 -3.16 7.71
CA SER A 133 8.53 -3.32 6.25
C SER A 133 8.08 -4.72 5.78
N LEU A 134 8.47 -5.78 6.50
CA LEU A 134 8.04 -7.15 6.20
C LEU A 134 6.58 -7.36 6.56
N HIS A 135 6.12 -6.78 7.66
CA HIS A 135 4.70 -6.82 8.02
C HIS A 135 3.84 -6.07 6.98
N MET A 136 4.29 -4.92 6.49
CA MET A 136 3.62 -4.22 5.39
C MET A 136 3.61 -5.02 4.08
N LEU A 137 4.69 -5.75 3.80
CA LEU A 137 4.73 -6.66 2.65
C LEU A 137 3.71 -7.80 2.82
N GLN A 138 3.59 -8.37 4.02
CA GLN A 138 2.61 -9.39 4.35
C GLN A 138 1.19 -8.90 4.09
N HIS A 139 0.81 -7.74 4.64
CA HIS A 139 -0.48 -7.11 4.40
C HIS A 139 -0.75 -6.87 2.92
N LEU A 140 0.23 -6.36 2.18
CA LEU A 140 0.12 -6.13 0.74
C LEU A 140 -0.13 -7.44 -0.03
N LEU A 141 0.59 -8.52 0.29
CA LEU A 141 0.38 -9.82 -0.35
C LEU A 141 -1.04 -10.35 -0.09
N LEU A 142 -1.50 -10.30 1.17
CA LEU A 142 -2.80 -10.83 1.57
C LEU A 142 -3.98 -10.01 1.05
N ALA A 143 -3.85 -8.68 0.95
CA ALA A 143 -4.92 -7.81 0.47
C ALA A 143 -4.94 -7.66 -1.07
N MET A 144 -3.77 -7.63 -1.71
CA MET A 144 -3.64 -7.19 -3.10
C MET A 144 -3.19 -8.27 -4.07
N VAL A 145 -2.54 -9.34 -3.62
CA VAL A 145 -2.01 -10.41 -4.50
C VAL A 145 -2.83 -11.69 -4.38
N VAL A 146 -3.08 -12.17 -3.16
CA VAL A 146 -3.84 -13.39 -2.92
C VAL A 146 -5.27 -13.31 -3.50
N PRO A 147 -6.05 -12.26 -3.23
CA PRO A 147 -7.45 -12.24 -3.65
C PRO A 147 -7.67 -12.26 -5.17
N PRO A 148 -6.98 -11.45 -6.00
CA PRO A 148 -7.19 -11.52 -7.45
C PRO A 148 -6.73 -12.86 -8.04
N LEU A 149 -5.68 -13.49 -7.51
CA LEU A 149 -5.27 -14.84 -7.95
C LEU A 149 -6.34 -15.89 -7.64
N LEU A 150 -6.90 -15.86 -6.44
CA LEU A 150 -8.00 -16.77 -6.07
C LEU A 150 -9.27 -16.53 -6.90
N LEU A 151 -9.59 -15.27 -7.23
CA LEU A 151 -10.73 -14.94 -8.09
C LEU A 151 -10.49 -15.36 -9.54
N LEU A 152 -9.29 -15.17 -10.10
CA LEU A 152 -8.93 -15.65 -11.43
C LEU A 152 -8.93 -17.17 -11.52
N GLY A 153 -8.69 -17.85 -10.40
CA GLY A 153 -8.78 -19.30 -10.31
C GLY A 153 -10.20 -19.86 -10.42
N LEU A 154 -11.23 -18.99 -10.36
CA LEU A 154 -12.61 -19.40 -10.49
C LEU A 154 -12.88 -19.85 -11.93
N PRO A 155 -13.75 -20.87 -12.12
CA PRO A 155 -14.15 -21.29 -13.45
C PRO A 155 -14.74 -20.13 -14.26
N GLU A 156 -14.49 -20.11 -15.57
CA GLU A 156 -14.76 -18.95 -16.42
C GLU A 156 -16.23 -18.56 -16.45
N GLN A 157 -17.10 -19.57 -16.48
CA GLN A 157 -18.56 -19.45 -16.39
C GLN A 157 -19.03 -18.73 -15.12
N TRP A 158 -18.32 -18.88 -13.99
CA TRP A 158 -18.65 -18.15 -12.76
C TRP A 158 -18.24 -16.68 -12.89
N ARG A 159 -17.05 -16.43 -13.44
CA ARG A 159 -16.56 -15.07 -13.68
C ARG A 159 -17.44 -14.32 -14.67
N ALA A 160 -18.00 -15.00 -15.66
CA ALA A 160 -18.96 -14.47 -16.62
C ALA A 160 -20.38 -14.31 -16.04
N GLY A 161 -20.62 -14.74 -14.80
CA GLY A 161 -21.93 -14.73 -14.15
C GLY A 161 -22.99 -15.58 -14.84
N ALA A 162 -22.59 -16.57 -15.65
CA ALA A 162 -23.47 -17.65 -16.03
C ALA A 162 -23.63 -18.54 -14.79
N SER A 163 -24.68 -18.30 -14.01
CA SER A 163 -25.16 -19.26 -13.02
C SER A 163 -26.13 -20.19 -13.75
N PRO A 164 -25.72 -21.41 -14.15
CA PRO A 164 -26.71 -22.39 -14.56
C PRO A 164 -27.54 -22.65 -13.31
N HIS A 165 -28.84 -22.40 -13.38
CA HIS A 165 -29.80 -22.80 -12.34
C HIS A 165 -29.55 -24.28 -11.99
N ALA A 166 -28.80 -24.52 -10.92
CA ALA A 166 -28.50 -25.87 -10.48
C ALA A 166 -29.68 -26.33 -9.63
N SER A 167 -30.64 -26.95 -10.29
CA SER A 167 -31.85 -27.59 -9.75
C SER A 167 -31.58 -28.76 -8.78
N GLY A 168 -30.42 -28.81 -8.13
CA GLY A 168 -30.03 -29.88 -7.18
C GLY A 168 -29.02 -29.46 -6.10
N ALA A 169 -28.84 -28.17 -5.83
CA ALA A 169 -27.92 -27.66 -4.81
C ALA A 169 -28.47 -27.88 -3.37
N GLY A 170 -27.68 -28.50 -2.49
CA GLY A 170 -27.99 -28.60 -1.05
C GLY A 170 -28.13 -27.23 -0.35
N GLY A 171 -28.81 -27.18 0.80
CA GLY A 171 -29.29 -25.94 1.44
C GLY A 171 -28.23 -24.86 1.68
N ALA A 172 -27.04 -25.22 2.19
CA ALA A 172 -25.95 -24.26 2.43
C ALA A 172 -25.41 -23.63 1.13
N ARG A 173 -25.38 -24.41 0.04
CA ARG A 173 -24.94 -23.95 -1.29
C ARG A 173 -25.93 -22.95 -1.87
N ARG A 174 -27.23 -23.25 -1.83
CA ARG A 174 -28.26 -22.34 -2.33
C ARG A 174 -28.29 -21.05 -1.52
N ALA A 175 -28.04 -21.11 -0.21
CA ALA A 175 -27.92 -19.94 0.64
C ALA A 175 -26.73 -19.04 0.25
N PHE A 176 -25.56 -19.63 -0.04
CA PHE A 176 -24.39 -18.87 -0.48
C PHE A 176 -24.55 -18.27 -1.88
N GLU A 177 -25.11 -19.01 -2.83
CA GLU A 177 -25.40 -18.49 -4.19
C GLU A 177 -26.46 -17.38 -4.13
N THR A 178 -27.52 -17.58 -3.36
CA THR A 178 -28.55 -16.56 -3.14
C THR A 178 -27.98 -15.34 -2.42
N PHE A 179 -27.03 -15.53 -1.48
CA PHE A 179 -26.31 -14.43 -0.85
C PHE A 179 -25.47 -13.66 -1.88
N LEU A 180 -24.68 -14.34 -2.71
CA LEU A 180 -23.89 -13.68 -3.76
C LEU A 180 -24.76 -12.96 -4.81
N ASP A 181 -25.92 -13.52 -5.15
CA ASP A 181 -26.86 -12.93 -6.11
C ASP A 181 -27.67 -11.77 -5.50
N ARG A 182 -28.01 -11.84 -4.20
CA ARG A 182 -28.75 -10.79 -3.47
C ARG A 182 -27.87 -9.66 -2.99
N VAL A 183 -26.61 -9.93 -2.65
CA VAL A 183 -25.67 -8.90 -2.20
C VAL A 183 -25.22 -8.12 -3.42
N HIS A 184 -25.95 -7.02 -3.67
CA HIS A 184 -25.50 -5.96 -4.56
C HIS A 184 -24.30 -5.26 -3.93
N ILE A 185 -23.11 -5.78 -4.19
CA ILE A 185 -21.87 -5.08 -3.87
C ILE A 185 -21.74 -3.94 -4.87
N SER A 186 -22.12 -2.73 -4.47
CA SER A 186 -21.83 -1.57 -5.29
C SER A 186 -20.30 -1.42 -5.36
N PRO A 187 -19.71 -1.16 -6.55
CA PRO A 187 -18.26 -1.00 -6.65
C PRO A 187 -17.76 0.07 -5.69
N LEU A 188 -18.46 1.20 -5.61
CA LEU A 188 -18.12 2.26 -4.66
C LEU A 188 -18.09 1.75 -3.20
N ALA A 189 -19.09 0.97 -2.76
CA ALA A 189 -19.08 0.41 -1.41
C ALA A 189 -17.90 -0.55 -1.20
N ALA A 190 -17.59 -1.43 -2.16
CA ALA A 190 -16.42 -2.31 -2.07
C ALA A 190 -15.12 -1.52 -1.90
N ASN A 191 -14.96 -0.45 -2.68
CA ASN A 191 -13.80 0.43 -2.61
C ASN A 191 -13.70 1.15 -1.26
N VAL A 192 -14.81 1.72 -0.79
CA VAL A 192 -14.86 2.43 0.50
C VAL A 192 -14.58 1.47 1.65
N VAL A 193 -15.22 0.28 1.68
CA VAL A 193 -15.00 -0.72 2.73
C VAL A 193 -13.54 -1.17 2.75
N PHE A 194 -12.95 -1.46 1.59
CA PHE A 194 -11.53 -1.81 1.49
C PHE A 194 -10.64 -0.73 2.12
N ASN A 195 -10.84 0.53 1.74
CA ASN A 195 -10.02 1.63 2.23
C ASN A 195 -10.27 1.99 3.70
N VAL A 196 -11.49 1.81 4.20
CA VAL A 196 -11.82 1.99 5.62
C VAL A 196 -11.12 0.92 6.46
N VAL A 197 -11.17 -0.35 6.04
CA VAL A 197 -10.48 -1.44 6.74
C VAL A 197 -8.98 -1.25 6.70
N LEU A 198 -8.42 -0.88 5.53
CA LEU A 198 -7.02 -0.49 5.40
C LEU A 198 -6.67 0.62 6.39
N ALA A 199 -7.39 1.74 6.41
CA ALA A 199 -7.09 2.84 7.30
C ALA A 199 -7.23 2.47 8.79
N ALA A 200 -8.27 1.70 9.16
CA ALA A 200 -8.53 1.30 10.53
C ALA A 200 -7.38 0.48 11.11
N TRP A 201 -6.90 -0.54 10.39
CA TRP A 201 -5.81 -1.38 10.86
C TRP A 201 -4.48 -0.65 11.02
N HIS A 202 -4.28 0.44 10.30
CA HIS A 202 -3.08 1.29 10.41
C HIS A 202 -3.23 2.41 11.45
N LEU A 203 -4.30 2.41 12.26
CA LEU A 203 -4.38 3.26 13.43
C LEU A 203 -3.42 2.72 14.52
N PRO A 204 -2.59 3.56 15.16
CA PRO A 204 -1.56 3.12 16.10
C PRO A 204 -2.04 2.14 17.19
N PHE A 205 -3.23 2.36 17.73
CA PHE A 205 -3.77 1.51 18.80
C PHE A 205 -4.28 0.15 18.31
N LEU A 206 -4.86 0.07 17.09
CA LEU A 206 -5.29 -1.21 16.51
C LEU A 206 -4.09 -2.00 16.04
N TYR A 207 -3.15 -1.33 15.40
CA TYR A 207 -1.91 -1.92 14.94
C TYR A 207 -1.07 -2.51 16.08
N GLU A 208 -0.90 -1.77 17.18
CA GLU A 208 -0.23 -2.31 18.37
C GLU A 208 -1.01 -3.47 19.02
N ALA A 209 -2.34 -3.48 18.89
CA ALA A 209 -3.15 -4.58 19.40
C ALA A 209 -2.94 -5.88 18.61
N THR A 210 -2.71 -5.81 17.29
CA THR A 210 -2.45 -6.99 16.46
C THR A 210 -1.12 -7.63 16.85
N LEU A 211 -0.07 -6.83 17.03
CA LEU A 211 1.26 -7.30 17.44
C LEU A 211 1.32 -7.91 18.85
N ARG A 212 0.31 -7.64 19.70
CA ARG A 212 0.24 -8.14 21.08
C ARG A 212 -0.79 -9.23 21.29
N ASN A 213 -1.73 -9.41 20.36
CA ASN A 213 -2.87 -10.31 20.52
C ASN A 213 -3.10 -11.12 19.23
N GLN A 214 -2.76 -12.41 19.29
CA GLN A 214 -2.84 -13.31 18.15
C GLN A 214 -4.24 -13.39 17.52
N PRO A 215 -5.35 -13.55 18.27
CA PRO A 215 -6.69 -13.44 17.70
C PRO A 215 -6.97 -12.17 16.90
N VAL A 216 -6.49 -11.01 17.36
CA VAL A 216 -6.68 -9.72 16.67
C VAL A 216 -5.86 -9.69 15.39
N HIS A 217 -4.62 -10.20 15.42
CA HIS A 217 -3.77 -10.34 14.25
C HIS A 217 -4.38 -11.27 13.18
N VAL A 218 -4.94 -12.40 13.60
CA VAL A 218 -5.65 -13.31 12.68
C VAL A 218 -6.89 -12.62 12.08
N LEU A 219 -7.64 -11.85 12.88
CA LEU A 219 -8.78 -11.08 12.39
C LEU A 219 -8.37 -10.03 11.35
N GLU A 220 -7.26 -9.34 11.57
CA GLU A 220 -6.68 -8.40 10.61
C GLU A 220 -6.36 -9.09 9.28
N HIS A 221 -5.59 -10.17 9.30
CA HIS A 221 -5.25 -10.94 8.11
C HIS A 221 -6.48 -11.46 7.35
N LEU A 222 -7.45 -12.05 8.06
CA LEU A 222 -8.69 -12.52 7.45
C LEU A 222 -9.50 -11.37 6.84
N SER A 223 -9.52 -10.22 7.51
CA SER A 223 -10.20 -9.03 6.99
C SER A 223 -9.56 -8.53 5.71
N PHE A 224 -8.22 -8.51 5.59
CA PHE A 224 -7.51 -8.09 4.38
C PHE A 224 -7.81 -9.00 3.19
N ILE A 225 -7.81 -10.31 3.39
CA ILE A 225 -8.17 -11.27 2.33
C ILE A 225 -9.63 -11.04 1.91
N ALA A 226 -10.54 -10.87 2.88
CA ALA A 226 -11.96 -10.68 2.61
C ALA A 226 -12.26 -9.37 1.86
N VAL A 227 -11.73 -8.22 2.34
CA VAL A 227 -11.96 -6.93 1.67
C VAL A 227 -11.20 -6.83 0.36
N GLY A 228 -10.05 -7.49 0.22
CA GLY A 228 -9.33 -7.59 -1.05
C GLY A 228 -10.14 -8.38 -2.09
N ALA A 229 -10.77 -9.49 -1.69
CA ALA A 229 -11.66 -10.24 -2.57
C ALA A 229 -12.88 -9.39 -2.97
N LEU A 230 -13.46 -8.66 -2.00
CA LEU A 230 -14.55 -7.72 -2.23
C LEU A 230 -14.18 -6.62 -3.23
N PHE A 231 -12.97 -6.06 -3.09
CA PHE A 231 -12.41 -5.02 -3.94
C PHE A 231 -12.19 -5.49 -5.39
N TRP A 232 -11.59 -6.67 -5.57
CA TRP A 232 -11.30 -7.19 -6.90
C TRP A 232 -12.52 -7.76 -7.62
N TRP A 233 -13.60 -8.07 -6.89
CA TRP A 233 -14.81 -8.69 -7.43
C TRP A 233 -15.42 -7.94 -8.63
N PRO A 234 -15.71 -6.63 -8.58
CA PRO A 234 -16.34 -5.91 -9.69
C PRO A 234 -15.46 -5.80 -10.94
N ILE A 235 -14.15 -6.03 -10.79
CA ILE A 235 -13.17 -5.96 -11.88
C ILE A 235 -13.06 -7.32 -12.58
N LEU A 236 -12.91 -8.40 -11.80
CA LEU A 236 -12.51 -9.74 -12.27
C LEU A 236 -13.68 -10.71 -12.47
N VAL A 237 -14.78 -10.50 -11.75
CA VAL A 237 -16.02 -11.29 -11.85
C VAL A 237 -17.10 -10.36 -12.38
N PRO A 238 -17.08 -10.03 -13.69
CA PRO A 238 -18.23 -9.41 -14.33
C PRO A 238 -19.37 -10.42 -14.33
N SER A 239 -20.09 -10.48 -13.21
CA SER A 239 -21.45 -11.01 -13.13
C SER A 239 -22.16 -10.57 -14.40
N GLY A 240 -22.81 -11.48 -15.15
CA GLY A 240 -23.51 -11.27 -16.43
C GLY A 240 -24.67 -10.28 -16.35
N ARG A 241 -24.40 -9.14 -15.70
CA ARG A 241 -25.25 -8.03 -15.36
C ARG A 241 -25.23 -7.09 -16.55
N PRO A 242 -26.38 -6.51 -16.93
CA PRO A 242 -26.50 -5.59 -18.06
C PRO A 242 -25.60 -4.33 -17.99
N LYS A 243 -25.02 -4.03 -16.83
CA LYS A 243 -24.18 -2.84 -16.58
C LYS A 243 -22.91 -3.19 -15.81
N SER A 244 -22.01 -3.95 -16.43
CA SER A 244 -20.61 -3.99 -15.98
C SER A 244 -20.03 -2.58 -15.97
N MET A 245 -19.13 -2.27 -15.04
CA MET A 245 -18.38 -1.00 -15.06
C MET A 245 -17.70 -0.79 -16.41
N SER A 246 -17.82 0.41 -16.96
CA SER A 246 -17.08 0.84 -18.15
C SER A 246 -15.57 0.78 -17.89
N VAL A 247 -14.77 0.75 -18.94
CA VAL A 247 -13.30 0.73 -18.82
C VAL A 247 -12.81 1.97 -18.05
N ILE A 248 -13.29 3.16 -18.41
CA ILE A 248 -12.99 4.41 -17.70
C ILE A 248 -13.43 4.30 -16.23
N GLY A 249 -14.58 3.69 -15.96
CA GLY A 249 -15.05 3.44 -14.60
C GLY A 249 -14.10 2.53 -13.80
N LYS A 250 -13.52 1.49 -14.42
CA LYS A 250 -12.52 0.62 -13.77
C LYS A 250 -11.21 1.36 -13.49
N ILE A 251 -10.78 2.21 -14.42
CA ILE A 251 -9.57 3.05 -14.23
C ILE A 251 -9.79 4.03 -13.08
N ALA A 252 -10.92 4.75 -13.07
CA ALA A 252 -11.26 5.68 -11.99
C ALA A 252 -11.38 4.98 -10.63
N TYR A 253 -11.98 3.78 -10.61
CA TYR A 253 -12.10 2.94 -9.43
C TYR A 253 -10.74 2.55 -8.84
N LEU A 254 -9.82 2.07 -9.68
CA LEU A 254 -8.47 1.68 -9.27
C LEU A 254 -7.65 2.92 -8.85
N GLY A 255 -7.78 4.02 -9.58
CA GLY A 255 -7.11 5.29 -9.24
C GLY A 255 -7.54 5.83 -7.87
N PHE A 256 -8.85 5.82 -7.58
CA PHE A 256 -9.37 6.24 -6.27
C PHE A 256 -8.90 5.31 -5.14
N ALA A 257 -8.79 4.00 -5.41
CA ALA A 257 -8.29 3.02 -4.43
C ALA A 257 -6.83 3.27 -4.02
N GLY A 258 -6.03 3.91 -4.88
CA GLY A 258 -4.64 4.25 -4.59
C GLY A 258 -4.46 5.44 -3.65
N VAL A 259 -5.50 6.27 -3.44
CA VAL A 259 -5.37 7.50 -2.65
C VAL A 259 -5.09 7.20 -1.16
N PRO A 260 -5.88 6.37 -0.45
CA PRO A 260 -5.63 6.08 0.96
C PRO A 260 -4.26 5.43 1.27
N PRO A 261 -3.79 4.39 0.56
CA PRO A 261 -2.44 3.86 0.80
C PRO A 261 -1.34 4.87 0.47
N THR A 262 -1.57 5.82 -0.45
CA THR A 262 -0.65 6.93 -0.70
C THR A 262 -0.55 7.85 0.51
N ILE A 263 -1.68 8.26 1.09
CA ILE A 263 -1.71 9.14 2.27
C ILE A 263 -1.02 8.46 3.46
N LEU A 264 -1.37 7.19 3.74
CA LEU A 264 -0.79 6.43 4.84
C LEU A 264 0.71 6.17 4.63
N GLY A 265 1.10 5.73 3.43
CA GLY A 265 2.51 5.49 3.10
C GLY A 265 3.37 6.76 3.18
N LEU A 266 2.87 7.90 2.70
CA LEU A 266 3.55 9.19 2.89
C LEU A 266 3.60 9.59 4.36
N GLY A 267 2.56 9.30 5.15
CA GLY A 267 2.57 9.49 6.60
C GLY A 267 3.71 8.72 7.28
N PHE A 268 3.97 7.49 6.84
CA PHE A 268 5.08 6.67 7.37
C PHE A 268 6.45 7.20 6.94
N ILE A 269 6.59 7.60 5.67
CA ILE A 269 7.84 8.14 5.10
C ILE A 269 8.23 9.48 5.73
N LEU A 270 7.24 10.37 5.92
CA LEU A 270 7.48 11.74 6.35
C LEU A 270 7.46 11.91 7.88
N SER A 271 7.06 10.89 8.63
CA SER A 271 7.03 10.95 10.09
C SER A 271 8.46 11.06 10.65
N PRO A 272 8.76 12.04 11.51
CA PRO A 272 10.07 12.18 12.15
C PRO A 272 10.27 11.21 13.32
N THR A 273 9.23 10.48 13.70
CA THR A 273 9.22 9.53 14.82
C THR A 273 8.72 8.16 14.39
N VAL A 274 9.15 7.14 15.12
CA VAL A 274 8.62 5.77 14.97
C VAL A 274 7.19 5.75 15.51
N LEU A 275 6.23 5.40 14.66
CA LEU A 275 4.80 5.45 14.96
C LEU A 275 4.33 4.28 15.83
N TYR A 276 5.02 3.15 15.75
CA TYR A 276 4.70 1.92 16.47
C TYR A 276 5.83 1.57 17.45
N PRO A 277 5.65 1.85 18.76
CA PRO A 277 6.63 1.53 19.80
C PRO A 277 7.15 0.08 19.78
N PHE A 278 6.33 -0.89 19.37
CA PHE A 278 6.75 -2.28 19.22
C PHE A 278 8.00 -2.41 18.34
N TYR A 279 8.00 -1.77 17.17
CA TYR A 279 9.15 -1.78 16.26
C TYR A 279 10.27 -0.86 16.66
N ALA A 280 10.09 0.03 17.64
CA ALA A 280 11.22 0.73 18.25
C ALA A 280 11.97 -0.20 19.22
N ALA A 281 11.23 -1.06 19.95
CA ALA A 281 11.78 -1.98 20.95
C ALA A 281 12.27 -3.33 20.38
N ALA A 282 11.85 -3.69 19.16
CA ALA A 282 12.20 -4.96 18.55
C ALA A 282 13.73 -5.18 18.40
N PRO A 283 14.24 -6.41 18.54
CA PRO A 283 15.62 -6.73 18.19
C PRO A 283 15.90 -6.42 16.71
N ARG A 284 17.11 -5.93 16.39
CA ARG A 284 17.48 -5.66 15.00
C ARG A 284 18.01 -6.92 14.31
N VAL A 285 17.43 -7.24 13.15
CA VAL A 285 17.88 -8.30 12.23
C VAL A 285 18.49 -7.75 10.93
N THR A 286 18.33 -6.45 10.70
CA THR A 286 18.98 -5.70 9.60
C THR A 286 19.68 -4.46 10.18
N PRO A 287 20.61 -3.84 9.43
CA PRO A 287 21.27 -2.60 9.87
C PRO A 287 20.35 -1.37 9.87
N LEU A 288 19.12 -1.49 9.37
CA LEU A 288 18.17 -0.39 9.28
C LEU A 288 17.77 0.07 10.69
N SER A 289 17.76 1.39 10.89
CA SER A 289 17.13 1.95 12.09
C SER A 289 15.61 1.69 12.05
N PRO A 290 14.90 1.69 13.19
CA PRO A 290 13.45 1.57 13.21
C PRO A 290 12.74 2.61 12.32
N LEU A 291 13.33 3.82 12.22
CA LEU A 291 12.77 4.89 11.40
C LEU A 291 12.99 4.64 9.91
N ASP A 292 14.16 4.14 9.52
CA ASP A 292 14.43 3.79 8.11
C ASP A 292 13.57 2.60 7.67
N ASP A 293 13.38 1.61 8.54
CA ASP A 293 12.47 0.49 8.28
C ASP A 293 11.01 0.97 8.10
N GLN A 294 10.57 1.96 8.87
CA GLN A 294 9.27 2.60 8.68
C GLN A 294 9.15 3.35 7.35
N LEU A 295 10.22 4.01 6.91
CA LEU A 295 10.25 4.63 5.59
C LEU A 295 10.10 3.57 4.49
N VAL A 296 10.81 2.45 4.60
CA VAL A 296 10.68 1.31 3.66
C VAL A 296 9.27 0.74 3.69
N ALA A 297 8.67 0.59 4.88
CA ALA A 297 7.29 0.15 5.03
C ALA A 297 6.30 1.10 4.32
N GLY A 298 6.53 2.42 4.42
CA GLY A 298 5.79 3.42 3.67
C GLY A 298 5.98 3.29 2.16
N LEU A 299 7.21 3.01 1.67
CA LEU A 299 7.47 2.75 0.25
C LEU A 299 6.81 1.46 -0.26
N VAL A 300 6.70 0.42 0.57
CA VAL A 300 5.95 -0.80 0.24
C VAL A 300 4.46 -0.48 0.10
N MET A 301 3.89 0.24 1.07
CA MET A 301 2.47 0.60 1.08
C MET A 301 2.08 1.52 -0.08
N PHE A 302 2.78 2.65 -0.23
CA PHE A 302 2.51 3.64 -1.25
C PHE A 302 3.05 3.20 -2.61
N GLY A 303 4.32 2.84 -2.70
CA GLY A 303 4.98 2.57 -3.97
C GLY A 303 4.56 1.23 -4.56
N LEU A 304 4.86 0.14 -3.85
CA LEU A 304 4.59 -1.20 -4.35
C LEU A 304 3.09 -1.49 -4.43
N GLY A 305 2.30 -0.99 -3.47
CA GLY A 305 0.85 -1.06 -3.50
C GLY A 305 0.25 -0.38 -4.73
N ASN A 306 0.66 0.87 -5.03
CA ASN A 306 0.17 1.56 -6.21
C ASN A 306 0.66 0.96 -7.53
N LEU A 307 1.86 0.35 -7.54
CA LEU A 307 2.36 -0.35 -8.73
C LEU A 307 1.39 -1.47 -9.16
N ILE A 308 0.77 -2.17 -8.22
CA ILE A 308 -0.25 -3.19 -8.52
C ILE A 308 -1.46 -2.55 -9.22
N TYR A 309 -1.94 -1.41 -8.73
CA TYR A 309 -3.03 -0.67 -9.38
C TYR A 309 -2.64 -0.21 -10.78
N PHE A 310 -1.42 0.32 -10.97
CA PHE A 310 -0.92 0.75 -12.26
C PHE A 310 -0.83 -0.41 -13.26
N VAL A 311 -0.31 -1.57 -12.85
CA VAL A 311 -0.27 -2.76 -13.70
C VAL A 311 -1.67 -3.22 -14.07
N ALA A 312 -2.62 -3.21 -13.12
CA ALA A 312 -4.00 -3.57 -13.42
C ALA A 312 -4.67 -2.59 -14.40
N ILE A 313 -4.48 -1.28 -14.20
CA ILE A 313 -4.96 -0.24 -15.12
C ILE A 313 -4.35 -0.43 -16.51
N TRP A 314 -3.03 -0.67 -16.59
CA TRP A 314 -2.31 -0.91 -17.84
C TRP A 314 -2.88 -2.12 -18.58
N ILE A 315 -3.08 -3.26 -17.91
CA ILE A 315 -3.69 -4.46 -18.51
C ILE A 315 -5.10 -4.17 -19.03
N ILE A 316 -5.92 -3.45 -18.24
CA ILE A 316 -7.30 -3.10 -18.61
C ILE A 316 -7.33 -2.17 -19.82
N PHE A 317 -6.41 -1.20 -19.88
CA PHE A 317 -6.31 -0.22 -20.96
C PHE A 317 -5.90 -0.89 -22.27
N PHE A 318 -4.84 -1.69 -22.29
CA PHE A 318 -4.38 -2.33 -23.54
C PHE A 318 -5.32 -3.43 -24.04
N ARG A 319 -6.00 -4.15 -23.14
CA ARG A 319 -7.07 -5.08 -23.56
C ARG A 319 -8.28 -4.39 -24.21
N LEU A 320 -8.47 -3.09 -24.01
CA LEU A 320 -9.49 -2.32 -24.72
C LEU A 320 -9.02 -2.03 -26.16
N ASP A 321 -7.76 -1.66 -26.33
CA ASP A 321 -7.19 -1.29 -27.63
C ASP A 321 -7.22 -2.47 -28.61
N ASP A 322 -6.86 -3.68 -28.15
CA ASP A 322 -6.96 -4.91 -28.94
C ASP A 322 -8.39 -5.21 -29.42
N LYS A 323 -9.40 -4.86 -28.60
CA LYS A 323 -10.82 -5.02 -28.96
C LYS A 323 -11.33 -3.94 -29.90
N GLY A 324 -10.81 -2.72 -29.79
CA GLY A 324 -11.10 -1.63 -30.73
C GLY A 324 -10.52 -1.91 -32.12
N ALA A 325 -9.29 -2.43 -32.17
CA ALA A 325 -8.61 -2.84 -33.40
C ALA A 325 -9.33 -4.01 -34.11
N THR A 326 -9.79 -5.01 -33.37
CA THR A 326 -10.52 -6.16 -33.94
C THR A 326 -11.97 -5.86 -34.32
N ALA A 327 -12.63 -4.88 -33.69
CA ALA A 327 -13.99 -4.47 -34.04
C ALA A 327 -14.05 -3.54 -35.26
N GLY A 328 -12.99 -2.75 -35.53
CA GLY A 328 -12.89 -1.89 -36.71
C GLY A 328 -12.64 -2.63 -38.02
N ASP A 329 -12.24 -3.91 -37.96
CA ASP A 329 -11.80 -4.70 -39.11
C ASP A 329 -12.84 -5.73 -39.58
N GLN A 330 -14.09 -5.67 -39.07
CA GLN A 330 -15.20 -6.38 -39.70
C GLN A 330 -15.82 -5.49 -40.78
N PRO A 331 -15.52 -5.68 -42.07
CA PRO A 331 -16.29 -5.05 -43.12
C PRO A 331 -17.74 -5.47 -42.95
N ALA A 332 -18.64 -4.47 -42.92
CA ALA A 332 -20.07 -4.68 -42.94
C ALA A 332 -20.43 -5.47 -44.20
N VAL A 333 -20.41 -6.80 -44.10
CA VAL A 333 -20.97 -7.69 -45.12
C VAL A 333 -22.47 -7.50 -45.06
N THR A 334 -22.91 -6.49 -45.78
CA THR A 334 -24.30 -6.25 -46.12
C THR A 334 -24.69 -7.41 -47.03
N ALA A 335 -25.16 -8.50 -46.44
CA ALA A 335 -25.76 -9.60 -47.19
C ALA A 335 -27.05 -9.06 -47.82
N GLN A 336 -26.93 -8.47 -49.01
CA GLN A 336 -28.09 -8.20 -49.86
C GLN A 336 -28.68 -9.55 -50.24
N SER A 337 -29.85 -9.84 -49.67
CA SER A 337 -30.65 -11.00 -50.05
C SER A 337 -31.04 -10.86 -51.54
N PRO A 338 -30.74 -11.84 -52.42
CA PRO A 338 -31.17 -11.77 -53.80
C PRO A 338 -32.70 -11.81 -53.85
N ALA A 339 -33.29 -10.71 -54.32
CA ALA A 339 -34.71 -10.60 -54.60
C ALA A 339 -35.09 -11.69 -55.60
N THR A 340 -35.95 -12.60 -55.17
CA THR A 340 -36.49 -13.69 -55.98
C THR A 340 -37.40 -13.09 -57.04
N MET A 341 -36.92 -13.07 -58.28
CA MET A 341 -37.68 -12.67 -59.45
C MET A 341 -38.77 -13.73 -59.70
N ARG A 342 -40.02 -13.46 -59.28
CA ARG A 342 -41.19 -14.24 -59.71
C ARG A 342 -41.64 -13.72 -61.07
N ARG A 343 -41.67 -14.62 -62.04
CA ARG A 343 -42.26 -14.47 -63.38
C ARG A 343 -43.78 -14.34 -63.32
#